data_AF-A0A1C0SSY1-F1
#
_entry.id   AF-A0A1C0SSY1-F1
#
_cell.length_a   1.000
_cell.length_b   1.000
_cell.length_c   1.000
_cell.angle_alpha   90.00
_cell.angle_beta   90.00
_cell.angle_gamma   90.00
#
_symmetry.space_group_name_H-M   'P 1'
#
loop_
_entity.id
_entity.type
_entity.pdbx_description
1 polymer ?
#
loop_
_entity_poly.entity_id
_entity_poly.type
_entity_poly.pdbx_seq_one_letter_code
_entity_poly.pdbx_strand_id
1 'polypeptide(L)'
;MLRHATISGRMKTTTAAVMIHLAVFMGSTVNLGVVSPAAAQMNAGAVPPEAITAARTSVTDALEAGRRVLLVELHGTTLYVFNASNNVGGPVLRVLEELGFTPVLPEGIDVGASGVTSLSIDQLQGASADHVFFLNFSTSMETVREVEGALRRISSGRFHRLDTTTSVALSEDWTESYLVPRVADAIQADG
;
A
#
# COMPACT_ATOMS: atom_id res chain seq x y z
N MET A 1 -11.94 -49.09 47.30
CA MET A 1 -11.43 -49.12 45.91
C MET A 1 -11.33 -47.69 45.41
N LEU A 2 -10.19 -47.34 44.77
CA LEU A 2 -9.82 -46.09 44.04
C LEU A 2 -10.01 -44.74 44.78
N ARG A 3 -8.98 -44.04 45.30
CA ARG A 3 -7.84 -43.28 44.70
C ARG A 3 -8.21 -41.96 43.99
N HIS A 4 -7.70 -40.85 44.56
CA HIS A 4 -7.10 -39.63 43.94
C HIS A 4 -8.07 -38.68 43.19
N ALA A 5 -7.92 -37.35 43.12
CA ALA A 5 -6.93 -36.39 43.62
C ALA A 5 -7.50 -34.95 43.61
N THR A 6 -6.90 -34.10 44.45
CA THR A 6 -6.92 -32.62 44.47
C THR A 6 -6.20 -32.01 43.26
N ILE A 7 -6.60 -30.81 42.80
CA ILE A 7 -5.82 -29.72 42.14
C ILE A 7 -6.82 -28.52 42.06
N SER A 8 -6.76 -27.38 42.76
CA SER A 8 -5.73 -26.37 43.08
C SER A 8 -5.11 -25.64 41.88
N GLY A 9 -5.34 -24.32 41.80
CA GLY A 9 -4.33 -23.40 41.26
C GLY A 9 -4.68 -22.58 40.01
N ARG A 10 -5.31 -21.41 40.23
CA ARG A 10 -4.87 -20.07 39.78
C ARG A 10 -3.90 -20.05 38.56
N MET A 11 -4.40 -19.86 37.35
CA MET A 11 -3.56 -19.50 36.20
C MET A 11 -3.07 -18.06 36.35
N LYS A 12 -1.75 -17.92 36.45
CA LYS A 12 -1.01 -16.66 36.29
C LYS A 12 -0.86 -16.40 34.80
N THR A 13 -1.23 -15.20 34.36
CA THR A 13 -0.87 -14.64 33.06
C THR A 13 0.63 -14.37 33.05
N THR A 14 1.37 -15.15 32.28
CA THR A 14 2.79 -14.93 32.03
C THR A 14 2.92 -14.02 30.81
N THR A 15 3.30 -12.77 31.05
CA THR A 15 3.75 -11.83 30.03
C THR A 15 5.08 -12.34 29.47
N ALA A 16 5.06 -12.88 28.25
CA ALA A 16 6.29 -13.18 27.51
C ALA A 16 6.80 -11.88 26.87
N ALA A 17 7.78 -11.25 27.52
CA ALA A 17 8.60 -10.22 26.90
C ALA A 17 9.52 -10.90 25.88
N VAL A 18 9.27 -10.69 24.60
CA VAL A 18 10.19 -11.10 23.54
C VAL A 18 11.31 -10.06 23.47
N MET A 19 12.44 -10.38 24.08
CA MET A 19 13.71 -9.65 23.89
C MET A 19 14.28 -10.02 22.53
N ILE A 20 14.16 -9.12 21.55
CA ILE A 20 14.91 -9.20 20.30
C ILE A 20 16.34 -8.76 20.61
N HIS A 21 17.28 -9.71 20.59
CA HIS A 21 18.71 -9.44 20.61
C HIS A 21 19.13 -8.91 19.23
N LEU A 22 19.36 -7.61 19.12
CA LEU A 22 20.02 -7.01 17.97
C LEU A 22 21.54 -7.19 18.15
N ALA A 23 22.13 -8.05 17.33
CA ALA A 23 23.57 -8.28 17.32
C ALA A 23 24.29 -7.04 16.75
N VAL A 24 25.12 -6.42 17.60
CA VAL A 24 26.08 -5.37 17.23
C VAL A 24 27.26 -6.02 16.52
N PHE A 25 27.46 -5.70 15.25
CA PHE A 25 28.77 -5.88 14.60
C PHE A 25 29.52 -4.56 14.67
N MET A 26 30.59 -4.54 15.47
CA MET A 26 31.61 -3.50 15.48
C MET A 26 32.85 -3.96 14.71
N GLY A 27 33.42 -3.03 13.96
CA GLY A 27 34.78 -3.05 13.39
C GLY A 27 34.77 -2.59 11.93
N SER A 28 35.52 -1.59 11.47
CA SER A 28 36.52 -0.71 12.08
C SER A 28 36.64 0.56 11.21
N THR A 29 37.04 1.65 11.84
CA THR A 29 37.21 3.02 11.32
C THR A 29 38.40 3.20 10.36
N VAL A 30 38.25 3.97 9.26
CA VAL A 30 39.24 5.00 8.84
C VAL A 30 38.60 6.17 8.07
N ASN A 31 38.43 7.28 8.80
CA ASN A 31 38.65 8.71 8.48
C ASN A 31 38.46 9.32 7.06
N LEU A 32 37.55 10.30 6.94
CA LEU A 32 37.77 11.74 6.60
C LEU A 32 36.58 12.34 5.84
N GLY A 33 35.79 13.15 6.55
CA GLY A 33 34.72 13.94 5.97
C GLY A 33 33.58 14.13 6.96
N VAL A 34 33.79 14.93 8.00
CA VAL A 34 32.69 15.43 8.83
C VAL A 34 31.89 16.41 7.96
N VAL A 35 30.87 15.89 7.28
CA VAL A 35 29.79 16.72 6.73
C VAL A 35 28.80 16.95 7.86
N SER A 36 28.65 18.21 8.25
CA SER A 36 27.67 18.68 9.23
C SER A 36 26.27 18.10 8.95
N PRO A 37 25.47 17.75 9.97
CA PRO A 37 24.12 17.21 9.80
C PRO A 37 23.08 18.27 9.36
N ALA A 38 23.51 19.30 8.62
CA ALA A 38 22.70 20.43 8.19
C ALA A 38 22.40 20.43 6.67
N ALA A 39 22.57 19.29 5.99
CA ALA A 39 22.36 19.18 4.54
C ALA A 39 21.77 17.83 4.08
N ALA A 40 20.95 17.17 4.92
CA ALA A 40 20.17 15.99 4.52
C ALA A 40 18.67 16.29 4.36
N GLN A 41 18.29 17.57 4.31
CA GLN A 41 17.09 18.00 3.59
C GLN A 41 17.54 18.39 2.18
N MET A 42 17.46 17.46 1.21
CA MET A 42 17.26 17.74 -0.21
C MET A 42 17.27 16.44 -1.04
N ASN A 43 16.29 16.35 -1.96
CA ASN A 43 16.06 15.34 -2.98
C ASN A 43 15.28 14.06 -2.63
N ALA A 44 14.05 14.21 -2.14
CA ALA A 44 12.94 13.67 -2.95
C ALA A 44 12.85 14.59 -4.18
N GLY A 45 13.63 14.31 -5.23
CA GLY A 45 13.65 15.17 -6.41
C GLY A 45 12.23 15.24 -6.96
N ALA A 46 11.66 16.45 -7.05
CA ALA A 46 10.35 16.66 -7.64
C ALA A 46 10.30 15.94 -8.99
N VAL A 47 9.20 15.25 -9.28
CA VAL A 47 9.05 14.55 -10.55
C VAL A 47 9.24 15.57 -11.67
N PRO A 48 10.16 15.34 -12.63
CA PRO A 48 10.31 16.27 -13.74
C PRO A 48 8.98 16.41 -14.49
N PRO A 49 8.52 17.63 -14.82
CA PRO A 49 7.24 17.84 -15.50
C PRO A 49 7.09 17.04 -16.80
N GLU A 50 8.20 16.77 -17.50
CA GLU A 50 8.23 15.91 -18.68
C GLU A 50 7.85 14.46 -18.38
N ALA A 51 8.23 13.92 -17.22
CA ALA A 51 7.90 12.55 -16.83
C ALA A 51 6.41 12.42 -16.50
N ILE A 52 5.83 13.41 -15.81
CA ILE A 52 4.37 13.47 -15.59
C ILE A 52 3.63 13.60 -16.93
N THR A 53 4.13 14.44 -17.84
CA THR A 53 3.50 14.63 -19.16
C THR A 53 3.56 13.35 -20.00
N ALA A 54 4.69 12.66 -20.01
CA ALA A 54 4.87 11.39 -20.70
C ALA A 54 3.95 10.31 -20.11
N ALA A 55 3.91 10.18 -18.78
CA ALA A 55 3.02 9.26 -18.08
C ALA A 55 1.54 9.59 -18.33
N ARG A 56 1.16 10.86 -18.34
CA ARG A 56 -0.22 11.27 -18.67
C ARG A 56 -0.58 10.89 -20.11
N THR A 57 0.35 11.08 -21.04
CA THR A 57 0.17 10.68 -22.45
C THR A 57 -0.02 9.17 -22.54
N SER A 58 0.78 8.40 -21.81
CA SER A 58 0.76 6.93 -21.84
C SER A 58 -0.50 6.31 -21.23
N VAL A 59 -1.24 7.06 -20.41
CA VAL A 59 -2.49 6.60 -19.76
C VAL A 59 -3.75 7.21 -20.37
N THR A 60 -3.63 7.90 -21.52
CA THR A 60 -4.77 8.60 -22.17
C THR A 60 -5.94 7.66 -22.43
N ASP A 61 -5.69 6.48 -23.02
CA ASP A 61 -6.74 5.50 -23.34
C ASP A 61 -7.47 5.01 -22.06
N ALA A 62 -6.75 4.87 -20.95
CA ALA A 62 -7.35 4.54 -19.67
C ALA A 62 -8.26 5.67 -19.17
N LEU A 63 -7.81 6.93 -19.27
CA LEU A 63 -8.62 8.09 -18.90
C LEU A 63 -9.89 8.26 -19.75
N GLU A 64 -9.85 7.84 -21.01
CA GLU A 64 -11.03 7.80 -21.90
C GLU A 64 -12.01 6.70 -21.51
N ALA A 65 -11.51 5.56 -21.00
CA ALA A 65 -12.35 4.47 -20.48
C ALA A 65 -13.02 4.81 -19.13
N GLY A 66 -12.50 5.81 -18.42
CA GLY A 66 -13.07 6.34 -17.19
C GLY A 66 -12.01 7.00 -16.32
N ARG A 67 -12.44 7.70 -15.27
CA ARG A 67 -11.52 8.44 -14.39
C ARG A 67 -11.64 8.04 -12.93
N ARG A 68 -12.73 7.39 -12.53
CA ARG A 68 -12.95 7.04 -11.13
C ARG A 68 -12.06 5.86 -10.78
N VAL A 69 -11.22 6.02 -9.75
CA VAL A 69 -10.25 5.00 -9.37
C VAL A 69 -10.43 4.60 -7.91
N LEU A 70 -10.47 3.29 -7.66
CA LEU A 70 -10.45 2.73 -6.32
C LEU A 70 -9.05 2.15 -6.05
N LEU A 71 -8.38 2.65 -5.02
CA LEU A 71 -7.12 2.07 -4.53
C LEU A 71 -7.40 1.10 -3.39
N VAL A 72 -6.95 -0.14 -3.54
CA VAL A 72 -7.13 -1.21 -2.55
C VAL A 72 -5.77 -1.82 -2.22
N GLU A 73 -5.52 -2.04 -0.93
CA GLU A 73 -4.41 -2.86 -0.46
C GLU A 73 -4.95 -4.16 0.15
N LEU A 74 -4.29 -5.29 -0.14
CA LEU A 74 -4.45 -6.52 0.61
C LEU A 74 -3.22 -6.75 1.47
N HIS A 75 -3.39 -6.75 2.79
CA HIS A 75 -2.32 -7.11 3.74
C HIS A 75 -2.78 -8.30 4.60
N GLY A 76 -2.05 -9.41 4.51
CA GLY A 76 -2.51 -10.69 5.05
C GLY A 76 -3.80 -11.14 4.37
N THR A 77 -4.93 -11.07 5.07
CA THR A 77 -6.27 -11.37 4.52
C THR A 77 -7.22 -10.18 4.56
N THR A 78 -6.74 -9.01 4.96
CA THR A 78 -7.57 -7.82 5.17
C THR A 78 -7.40 -6.84 4.01
N LEU A 79 -8.52 -6.32 3.52
CA LEU A 79 -8.55 -5.28 2.49
C LEU A 79 -8.61 -3.91 3.15
N TYR A 80 -7.79 -3.00 2.66
CA TYR A 80 -7.70 -1.63 3.13
C TYR A 80 -7.93 -0.66 1.98
N VAL A 81 -8.58 0.45 2.31
CA VAL A 81 -8.69 1.63 1.46
C VAL A 81 -8.13 2.84 2.20
N PHE A 82 -7.75 3.85 1.43
CA PHE A 82 -6.96 4.97 1.93
C PHE A 82 -7.58 6.31 1.58
N ASN A 83 -7.14 7.34 2.30
CA ASN A 83 -7.20 8.71 1.84
C ASN A 83 -5.76 9.29 1.75
N ALA A 84 -5.67 10.57 1.36
CA ALA A 84 -4.39 11.24 1.13
C ALA A 84 -3.47 11.36 2.37
N SER A 85 -3.97 11.18 3.60
CA SER A 85 -3.16 11.28 4.82
C SER A 85 -2.36 10.02 5.15
N ASN A 86 -2.61 8.90 4.47
CA ASN A 86 -1.87 7.66 4.71
C ASN A 86 -0.50 7.67 4.02
N ASN A 87 0.51 7.13 4.69
CA ASN A 87 1.89 7.12 4.17
C ASN A 87 2.13 6.14 3.02
N VAL A 88 1.30 5.12 2.86
CA VAL A 88 1.38 4.14 1.77
C VAL A 88 0.43 4.52 0.65
N GLY A 89 -0.88 4.62 0.94
CA GLY A 89 -1.89 4.92 -0.06
C GLY A 89 -1.90 6.38 -0.54
N GLY A 90 -1.60 7.33 0.35
CA GLY A 90 -1.67 8.76 0.03
C GLY A 90 -0.77 9.20 -1.14
N PRO A 91 0.52 8.81 -1.16
CA PRO A 91 1.39 9.06 -2.32
C PRO A 91 0.84 8.50 -3.64
N VAL A 92 0.28 7.29 -3.62
CA VAL A 92 -0.31 6.66 -4.81
C VAL A 92 -1.54 7.44 -5.29
N LEU A 93 -2.42 7.84 -4.36
CA LEU A 93 -3.60 8.63 -4.68
C LEU A 93 -3.23 9.98 -5.31
N ARG A 94 -2.21 10.67 -4.78
CA ARG A 94 -1.72 11.92 -5.37
C ARG A 94 -1.21 11.73 -6.80
N VAL A 95 -0.42 10.70 -7.05
CA VAL A 95 0.04 10.38 -8.42
C VAL A 95 -1.14 10.10 -9.35
N LEU A 96 -2.14 9.34 -8.89
CA LEU A 96 -3.33 9.07 -9.70
C LEU A 96 -4.10 10.36 -10.04
N GLU A 97 -4.24 11.28 -9.08
CA GLU A 97 -4.84 12.60 -9.30
C GLU A 97 -4.02 13.45 -10.28
N GLU A 98 -2.70 13.47 -10.15
CA GLU A 98 -1.79 14.16 -11.07
C GLU A 98 -1.87 13.61 -12.49
N LEU A 99 -2.09 12.30 -12.65
CA LEU A 99 -2.32 11.68 -13.93
C LEU A 99 -3.73 11.93 -14.48
N GLY A 100 -4.66 12.43 -13.67
CA GLY A 100 -6.00 12.87 -14.08
C GLY A 100 -7.13 11.90 -13.73
N PHE A 101 -6.87 10.93 -12.86
CA PHE A 101 -7.90 10.10 -12.24
C PHE A 101 -8.54 10.82 -11.04
N THR A 102 -9.65 10.26 -10.56
CA THR A 102 -10.41 10.76 -9.43
C THR A 102 -10.59 9.63 -8.43
N PRO A 103 -9.89 9.65 -7.28
CA PRO A 103 -10.08 8.66 -6.23
C PRO A 103 -11.53 8.59 -5.78
N VAL A 104 -12.06 7.38 -5.65
CA VAL A 104 -13.40 7.11 -5.14
C VAL A 104 -13.36 6.07 -4.04
N LEU A 105 -14.32 6.18 -3.13
CA LEU A 105 -14.61 5.21 -2.08
C LEU A 105 -16.05 4.72 -2.25
N PRO A 106 -16.42 3.57 -1.66
CA PRO A 106 -17.82 3.18 -1.56
C PRO A 106 -18.65 4.26 -0.84
N GLU A 107 -19.91 4.39 -1.23
CA GLU A 107 -20.80 5.40 -0.66
C GLU A 107 -20.91 5.25 0.87
N GLY A 108 -20.83 6.38 1.58
CA GLY A 108 -20.95 6.42 3.04
C GLY A 108 -19.71 5.97 3.81
N ILE A 109 -18.63 5.57 3.14
CA ILE A 109 -17.36 5.25 3.81
C ILE A 109 -16.56 6.53 4.08
N ASP A 110 -16.26 6.75 5.35
CA ASP A 110 -15.25 7.71 5.81
C ASP A 110 -14.01 6.95 6.31
N VAL A 111 -12.86 7.28 5.74
CA VAL A 111 -11.56 6.69 6.11
C VAL A 111 -11.03 7.30 7.41
N GLY A 112 -11.49 8.51 7.78
CA GLY A 112 -11.09 9.20 8.99
C GLY A 112 -9.63 9.70 8.97
N ALA A 113 -9.21 10.24 10.12
CA ALA A 113 -7.91 10.91 10.26
C ALA A 113 -6.70 9.97 10.19
N SER A 114 -6.87 8.68 10.49
CA SER A 114 -5.82 7.65 10.35
C SER A 114 -5.38 7.44 8.89
N GLY A 115 -6.21 7.86 7.94
CA GLY A 115 -5.96 7.73 6.52
C GLY A 115 -6.14 6.32 5.96
N VAL A 116 -6.53 5.35 6.80
CA VAL A 116 -6.79 3.97 6.39
C VAL A 116 -7.98 3.39 7.15
N THR A 117 -8.79 2.62 6.44
CA THR A 117 -9.86 1.80 7.03
C THR A 117 -9.95 0.46 6.30
N SER A 118 -10.36 -0.59 7.03
CA SER A 118 -10.53 -1.92 6.47
C SER A 118 -11.95 -2.11 5.97
N LEU A 119 -12.13 -2.76 4.81
CA LEU A 119 -13.43 -3.08 4.23
C LEU A 119 -13.52 -4.55 3.84
N SER A 120 -14.74 -5.08 3.80
CA SER A 120 -15.00 -6.37 3.13
C SER A 120 -15.10 -6.18 1.62
N ILE A 121 -14.98 -7.27 0.87
CA ILE A 121 -15.16 -7.23 -0.59
C ILE A 121 -16.56 -6.76 -1.00
N ASP A 122 -17.58 -7.11 -0.21
CA ASP A 122 -18.97 -6.70 -0.46
C ASP A 122 -19.15 -5.19 -0.26
N GLN A 123 -18.45 -4.60 0.71
CA GLN A 123 -18.45 -3.14 0.87
C GLN A 123 -17.75 -2.45 -0.30
N LEU A 124 -16.66 -3.03 -0.82
CA LEU A 124 -15.93 -2.47 -1.98
C LEU A 124 -16.77 -2.49 -3.26
N GLN A 125 -17.68 -3.46 -3.42
CA GLN A 125 -18.59 -3.52 -4.58
C GLN A 125 -19.51 -2.29 -4.68
N GLY A 126 -19.74 -1.57 -3.59
CA GLY A 126 -20.48 -0.31 -3.59
C GLY A 126 -19.70 0.86 -4.22
N ALA A 127 -18.40 0.71 -4.51
CA ALA A 127 -17.64 1.74 -5.19
C ALA A 127 -18.02 1.82 -6.67
N SER A 128 -18.38 3.01 -7.12
CA SER A 128 -18.57 3.29 -8.56
C SER A 128 -17.23 3.60 -9.23
N ALA A 129 -16.34 2.61 -9.30
CA ALA A 129 -14.99 2.75 -9.84
C ALA A 129 -14.93 2.31 -11.31
N ASP A 130 -14.23 3.09 -12.13
CA ASP A 130 -13.90 2.72 -13.51
C ASP A 130 -12.63 1.88 -13.55
N HIS A 131 -11.68 2.15 -12.65
CA HIS A 131 -10.41 1.44 -12.50
C HIS A 131 -10.21 0.99 -11.05
N VAL A 132 -9.55 -0.15 -10.85
CA VAL A 132 -9.05 -0.57 -9.53
C VAL A 132 -7.54 -0.69 -9.59
N PHE A 133 -6.87 -0.02 -8.65
CA PHE A 133 -5.46 -0.22 -8.38
C PHE A 133 -5.27 -1.06 -7.14
N PHE A 134 -4.37 -2.03 -7.23
CA PHE A 134 -4.17 -3.04 -6.20
C PHE A 134 -2.73 -3.12 -5.72
N LEU A 135 -2.56 -2.94 -4.42
CA LEU A 135 -1.32 -3.20 -3.68
C LEU A 135 -1.45 -4.56 -2.98
N ASN A 136 -0.54 -5.48 -3.25
CA ASN A 136 -0.54 -6.79 -2.62
C ASN A 136 0.63 -6.97 -1.65
N PHE A 137 0.32 -7.10 -0.37
CA PHE A 137 1.26 -7.47 0.69
C PHE A 137 0.86 -8.79 1.36
N SER A 138 -0.04 -9.57 0.76
CA SER A 138 -0.35 -10.92 1.21
C SER A 138 0.59 -11.95 0.59
N THR A 139 0.94 -12.94 1.41
CA THR A 139 1.65 -14.15 1.00
C THR A 139 0.70 -15.31 0.64
N SER A 140 -0.60 -15.16 0.90
CA SER A 140 -1.61 -16.18 0.60
C SER A 140 -2.04 -16.11 -0.85
N MET A 141 -1.48 -16.97 -1.70
CA MET A 141 -1.80 -17.00 -3.14
C MET A 141 -3.27 -17.29 -3.43
N GLU A 142 -3.94 -18.06 -2.58
CA GLU A 142 -5.37 -18.33 -2.71
C GLU A 142 -6.19 -17.05 -2.47
N THR A 143 -5.93 -16.36 -1.36
CA THR A 143 -6.60 -15.10 -1.03
C THR A 143 -6.35 -14.03 -2.08
N VAL A 144 -5.11 -13.92 -2.58
CA VAL A 144 -4.76 -12.97 -3.64
C VAL A 144 -5.61 -13.21 -4.89
N ARG A 145 -5.69 -14.46 -5.37
CA ARG A 145 -6.48 -14.79 -6.58
C ARG A 145 -7.96 -14.50 -6.41
N GLU A 146 -8.52 -14.83 -5.25
CA GLU A 146 -9.93 -14.55 -4.95
C GLU A 146 -10.21 -13.05 -4.96
N VAL A 147 -9.38 -12.27 -4.27
CA VAL A 147 -9.49 -10.81 -4.20
C VAL A 147 -9.33 -10.18 -5.58
N GLU A 148 -8.30 -10.56 -6.34
CA GLU A 148 -8.08 -10.07 -7.71
C GLU A 148 -9.30 -10.33 -8.61
N GLY A 149 -9.87 -11.53 -8.55
CA GLY A 149 -11.06 -11.88 -9.32
C GLY A 149 -12.31 -11.09 -8.91
N ALA A 150 -12.41 -10.68 -7.64
CA ALA A 150 -13.48 -9.82 -7.17
C ALA A 150 -13.26 -8.35 -7.55
N LEU A 151 -12.05 -7.83 -7.39
CA LEU A 151 -11.68 -6.46 -7.75
C LEU A 151 -11.80 -6.22 -9.27
N ARG A 152 -11.42 -7.20 -10.11
CA ARG A 152 -11.64 -7.15 -11.56
C ARG A 152 -13.12 -6.99 -11.92
N ARG A 153 -14.05 -7.57 -11.15
CA ARG A 153 -15.49 -7.40 -11.39
C ARG A 153 -15.97 -5.98 -11.06
N ILE A 154 -15.41 -5.35 -10.03
CA ILE A 154 -15.75 -3.98 -9.63
C ILE A 154 -15.44 -2.99 -10.76
N SER A 155 -14.27 -3.09 -11.38
CA SER A 155 -13.83 -2.19 -12.46
C SER A 155 -14.16 -2.67 -13.87
N SER A 156 -15.03 -3.67 -14.03
CA SER A 156 -15.35 -4.27 -15.35
C SER A 156 -14.10 -4.73 -16.12
N GLY A 157 -13.10 -5.26 -15.42
CA GLY A 157 -11.86 -5.81 -15.97
C GLY A 157 -10.65 -4.87 -15.88
N ARG A 158 -10.86 -3.56 -15.69
CA ARG A 158 -9.78 -2.54 -15.61
C ARG A 158 -9.12 -2.54 -14.24
N PHE A 159 -8.33 -3.57 -14.01
CA PHE A 159 -7.63 -3.83 -12.76
C PHE A 159 -6.14 -3.71 -13.03
N HIS A 160 -5.44 -2.97 -12.17
CA HIS A 160 -4.03 -2.64 -12.33
C HIS A 160 -3.29 -3.01 -11.05
N ARG A 161 -2.31 -3.90 -11.16
CA ARG A 161 -1.50 -4.31 -10.02
C ARG A 161 -0.28 -3.40 -9.90
N LEU A 162 -0.09 -2.76 -8.75
CA LEU A 162 1.19 -2.12 -8.42
C LEU A 162 2.10 -3.15 -7.75
N ASP A 163 3.07 -3.64 -8.52
CA ASP A 163 4.10 -4.51 -7.98
C ASP A 163 5.06 -3.72 -7.10
N THR A 164 5.00 -4.00 -5.80
CA THR A 164 5.87 -3.43 -4.78
C THR A 164 6.03 -4.39 -3.61
N THR A 165 6.95 -4.08 -2.70
CA THR A 165 7.15 -4.82 -1.45
C THR A 165 6.82 -3.93 -0.27
N THR A 166 6.43 -4.51 0.87
CA THR A 166 6.17 -3.74 2.10
C THR A 166 7.37 -2.90 2.51
N SER A 167 8.60 -3.43 2.33
CA SER A 167 9.83 -2.69 2.63
C SER A 167 9.98 -1.42 1.81
N VAL A 168 9.60 -1.45 0.53
CA VAL A 168 9.64 -0.29 -0.36
C VAL A 168 8.51 0.68 -0.05
N ALA A 169 7.29 0.18 0.16
CA ALA A 169 6.13 1.02 0.47
C ALA A 169 6.27 1.79 1.79
N LEU A 170 7.14 1.33 2.69
CA LEU A 170 7.47 1.98 3.96
C LEU A 170 8.83 2.68 3.95
N SER A 171 9.55 2.70 2.82
CA SER A 171 10.84 3.39 2.71
C SER A 171 10.70 4.83 2.24
N GLU A 172 11.79 5.59 2.37
CA GLU A 172 11.90 6.93 1.82
C GLU A 172 11.87 6.96 0.28
N ASP A 173 11.99 5.80 -0.38
CA ASP A 173 11.91 5.68 -1.84
C ASP A 173 10.47 5.74 -2.36
N TRP A 174 9.45 5.59 -1.48
CA TRP A 174 8.03 5.65 -1.81
C TRP A 174 7.56 7.09 -2.13
N THR A 175 8.13 7.63 -3.19
CA THR A 175 7.97 9.02 -3.64
C THR A 175 7.20 9.06 -4.96
N GLU A 176 6.68 10.23 -5.32
CA GLU A 176 6.02 10.45 -6.61
C GLU A 176 6.94 10.09 -7.79
N SER A 177 8.23 10.43 -7.70
CA SER A 177 9.23 10.10 -8.75
C SER A 177 9.40 8.59 -8.95
N TYR A 178 9.24 7.81 -7.88
CA TYR A 178 9.23 6.35 -7.95
C TYR A 178 7.90 5.79 -8.47
N LEU A 179 6.80 6.42 -8.11
CA LEU A 179 5.43 5.94 -8.33
C LEU A 179 4.88 6.27 -9.71
N VAL A 180 5.12 7.47 -10.25
CA VAL A 180 4.62 7.91 -11.57
C VAL A 180 4.89 6.88 -12.67
N PRO A 181 6.14 6.42 -12.90
CA PRO A 181 6.38 5.42 -13.93
C PRO A 181 5.68 4.08 -13.64
N ARG A 182 5.62 3.65 -12.38
CA ARG A 182 4.98 2.37 -12.02
C ARG A 182 3.47 2.36 -12.19
N VAL A 183 2.82 3.47 -11.86
CA VAL A 183 1.38 3.63 -12.08
C VAL A 183 1.08 3.60 -13.58
N ALA A 184 1.89 4.29 -14.39
CA ALA A 184 1.77 4.26 -15.84
C ALA A 184 2.00 2.85 -16.41
N ASP A 185 3.08 2.18 -16.01
CA ASP A 185 3.41 0.82 -16.45
C ASP A 185 2.31 -0.19 -16.05
N ALA A 186 1.75 -0.09 -14.84
CA ALA A 186 0.65 -0.94 -14.38
C ALA A 186 -0.63 -0.76 -15.20
N ILE A 187 -0.89 0.45 -15.72
CA ILE A 187 -2.00 0.69 -16.64
C ILE A 187 -1.74 0.00 -17.99
N GLN A 188 -0.52 0.09 -18.50
CA GLN A 188 -0.17 -0.46 -19.81
C GLN A 188 -0.05 -1.98 -19.84
N ALA A 189 0.32 -2.61 -18.72
CA ALA A 189 0.48 -4.07 -18.65
C ALA A 189 -0.85 -4.83 -18.71
N ASP A 190 -1.96 -4.19 -18.34
CA ASP A 190 -3.31 -4.80 -18.27
C ASP A 190 -4.24 -4.33 -19.43
N GLY A 191 -3.75 -3.48 -20.35
CA GLY A 191 -4.49 -2.98 -21.52
C GLY A 191 -4.14 -3.73 -22.82
#